data_AF-A0A2G9G6L7-F1
#
_entry.id   AF-A0A2G9G6L7-F1
#
_cell.length_a   1.000
_cell.length_b   1.000
_cell.length_c   1.000
_cell.angle_alpha   90.00
_cell.angle_beta   90.00
_cell.angle_gamma   90.00
#
_symmetry.space_group_name_H-M   'P 1'
#
loop_
_entity.id
_entity.type
_entity.pdbx_description
1 polymer ?
#
loop_
_entity_poly.entity_id
_entity_poly.type
_entity_poly.pdbx_seq_one_letter_code
_entity_poly.pdbx_strand_id
1 'polypeptide(L)'
;MEEQFILRVPPAVAERIERLLTDPASSSEDKSLDLSLSEDGRTGTFVIGNDCFSASLLDLPTVVESYKTYDDNVLIKTADIGQIITVTEKGDSVPDTVEYRHGLTPPMRDARRRRFRREPDLNVLMALC
;
A
#
# COMPACT_ATOMS: atom_id res chain seq x y z
N MET A 1 11.30 -4.92 -15.65
CA MET A 1 11.18 -5.17 -14.19
C MET A 1 9.72 -4.88 -13.86
N GLU A 2 9.04 -5.78 -13.17
CA GLU A 2 7.64 -5.53 -12.78
C GLU A 2 7.61 -4.64 -11.54
N GLU A 3 6.72 -3.66 -11.53
CA GLU A 3 6.47 -2.80 -10.37
C GLU A 3 5.21 -3.28 -9.67
N GLN A 4 5.32 -3.52 -8.36
CA GLN A 4 4.22 -4.04 -7.55
C GLN A 4 4.05 -3.15 -6.31
N PHE A 5 2.80 -2.93 -5.92
CA PHE A 5 2.43 -2.14 -4.75
C PHE A 5 1.27 -2.77 -4.00
N ILE A 6 1.10 -2.40 -2.73
CA ILE A 6 -0.08 -2.80 -1.95
C ILE A 6 -1.20 -1.80 -2.19
N LEU A 7 -2.40 -2.28 -2.55
CA LEU A 7 -3.60 -1.46 -2.57
C LEU A 7 -4.44 -1.74 -1.31
N ARG A 8 -4.70 -0.72 -0.51
CA ARG A 8 -5.57 -0.78 0.68
C ARG A 8 -6.80 0.07 0.45
N VAL A 9 -7.97 -0.55 0.52
CA VAL A 9 -9.27 0.10 0.30
C VAL A 9 -10.20 -0.09 1.50
N PRO A 10 -11.28 0.72 1.62
CA PRO A 10 -12.31 0.48 2.61
C PRO A 10 -12.97 -0.91 2.44
N PRO A 11 -13.44 -1.56 3.51
CA PRO A 11 -14.01 -2.90 3.43
C PRO A 11 -15.13 -3.06 2.38
N ALA A 12 -16.03 -2.07 2.28
CA ALA A 12 -17.11 -2.09 1.29
C ALA A 12 -16.59 -2.05 -0.17
N VAL A 13 -15.45 -1.37 -0.41
CA VAL A 13 -14.80 -1.34 -1.72
C VAL A 13 -14.07 -2.67 -1.99
N ALA A 14 -13.45 -3.26 -0.96
CA ALA A 14 -12.77 -4.56 -1.09
C ALA A 14 -13.74 -5.66 -1.54
N GLU A 15 -14.93 -5.74 -0.93
CA GLU A 15 -15.97 -6.70 -1.33
C GLU A 15 -16.39 -6.52 -2.80
N ARG A 16 -16.46 -5.27 -3.30
CA ARG A 16 -16.76 -5.00 -4.71
C ARG A 16 -15.63 -5.48 -5.63
N ILE A 17 -14.38 -5.20 -5.29
CA ILE A 17 -13.21 -5.66 -6.05
C ILE A 17 -13.18 -7.20 -6.10
N GLU A 18 -13.43 -7.87 -4.98
CA GLU A 18 -13.44 -9.34 -4.92
C GLU A 18 -14.49 -9.95 -5.86
N ARG A 19 -15.71 -9.37 -5.89
CA ARG A 19 -16.74 -9.79 -6.85
C ARG A 19 -16.32 -9.59 -8.29
N LEU A 20 -15.66 -8.47 -8.61
CA LEU A 20 -15.17 -8.18 -9.97
C LEU A 20 -14.07 -9.15 -10.42
N LEU A 21 -13.17 -9.53 -9.51
CA LEU A 21 -12.09 -10.47 -9.80
C LEU A 21 -12.58 -11.91 -9.94
N THR A 22 -13.68 -12.26 -9.25
CA THR A 22 -14.17 -13.65 -9.19
C THR A 22 -15.24 -13.95 -10.24
N ASP A 23 -16.10 -12.98 -10.57
CA ASP A 23 -17.24 -13.19 -11.49
C ASP A 23 -16.99 -12.59 -12.89
N PRO A 24 -16.67 -13.40 -13.90
CA PRO A 24 -16.46 -12.91 -15.27
C PRO A 24 -17.76 -12.38 -15.94
N ALA A 25 -18.95 -12.71 -15.41
CA ALA A 25 -20.26 -12.44 -16.01
C ALA A 25 -20.98 -11.19 -15.45
N SER A 26 -20.43 -10.55 -14.40
CA SER A 26 -20.96 -9.31 -13.85
C SER A 26 -21.00 -8.18 -14.91
N SER A 27 -22.02 -7.32 -14.90
CA SER A 27 -22.34 -6.36 -15.96
C SER A 27 -21.27 -5.27 -16.18
N SER A 28 -21.19 -4.76 -17.42
CA SER A 28 -20.18 -3.83 -17.93
C SER A 28 -19.98 -2.52 -17.18
N GLU A 29 -20.94 -2.06 -16.37
CA GLU A 29 -20.84 -0.77 -15.66
C GLU A 29 -20.09 -0.84 -14.31
N ASP A 30 -20.02 -2.02 -13.67
CA ASP A 30 -19.23 -2.21 -12.45
C ASP A 30 -17.77 -2.60 -12.73
N LYS A 31 -17.40 -2.87 -14.00
CA LYS A 31 -16.07 -3.36 -14.37
C LYS A 31 -14.98 -2.30 -14.51
N SER A 32 -15.33 -1.02 -14.45
CA SER A 32 -14.32 0.04 -14.51
C SER A 32 -13.64 0.13 -13.14
N LEU A 33 -12.40 -0.34 -13.07
CA LEU A 33 -11.47 -0.05 -11.99
C LEU A 33 -10.35 0.79 -12.58
N ASP A 34 -10.18 2.01 -12.08
CA ASP A 34 -9.13 2.91 -12.52
C ASP A 34 -8.43 3.55 -11.32
N LEU A 35 -7.13 3.80 -11.49
CA LEU A 35 -6.28 4.44 -10.51
C LEU A 35 -5.40 5.44 -11.24
N SER A 36 -5.61 6.72 -10.93
CA SER A 36 -4.86 7.82 -11.51
C SER A 36 -4.14 8.59 -10.42
N LEU A 37 -2.82 8.74 -10.53
CA LEU A 37 -2.02 9.58 -9.63
C LEU A 37 -1.91 11.00 -10.20
N SER A 38 -1.86 12.00 -9.32
CA SER A 38 -1.65 13.39 -9.70
C SER A 38 -0.17 13.68 -9.98
N GLU A 39 0.14 14.90 -10.44
CA GLU A 39 1.51 15.32 -10.77
C GLU A 39 2.47 15.27 -9.57
N ASP A 40 1.96 15.34 -8.34
CA ASP A 40 2.78 15.21 -7.13
C ASP A 40 3.29 13.78 -6.89
N GLY A 41 2.77 12.79 -7.63
CA GLY A 41 3.09 11.37 -7.50
C GLY A 41 2.68 10.75 -6.16
N ARG A 42 1.94 11.46 -5.32
CA ARG A 42 1.60 11.08 -3.94
C ARG A 42 0.10 11.06 -3.68
N THR A 43 -0.66 11.92 -4.34
CA THR A 43 -2.11 11.94 -4.28
C THR A 43 -2.69 11.39 -5.57
N GLY A 44 -3.92 10.91 -5.53
CA GLY A 44 -4.60 10.37 -6.69
C GLY A 44 -6.07 10.14 -6.48
N THR A 45 -6.68 9.55 -7.49
CA THR A 45 -8.09 9.20 -7.54
C THR A 45 -8.22 7.72 -7.85
N PHE A 46 -9.04 7.03 -7.07
CA PHE A 46 -9.42 5.64 -7.31
C PHE A 46 -10.89 5.60 -7.70
N VAL A 47 -11.21 4.95 -8.81
CA VAL A 47 -12.56 4.84 -9.36
C VAL A 47 -12.96 3.37 -9.45
N ILE A 48 -14.15 3.04 -8.96
CA ILE A 48 -14.76 1.71 -9.11
C ILE A 48 -16.25 1.84 -9.47
N GLY A 49 -16.60 1.40 -10.67
CA GLY A 49 -17.91 1.69 -11.27
C GLY A 49 -18.12 3.20 -11.39
N ASN A 50 -19.16 3.72 -10.72
CA ASN A 50 -19.50 5.15 -10.69
C ASN A 50 -18.95 5.91 -9.47
N ASP A 51 -18.31 5.21 -8.54
CA ASP A 51 -17.81 5.81 -7.30
C ASP A 51 -16.35 6.25 -7.44
N CYS A 52 -16.07 7.42 -6.90
CA CYS A 52 -14.78 8.08 -6.96
C CYS A 52 -14.27 8.39 -5.54
N PHE A 53 -13.06 7.95 -5.26
CA PHE A 53 -12.40 8.01 -3.96
C PHE A 53 -11.04 8.71 -4.07
N SER A 54 -10.61 9.31 -2.97
CA SER A 54 -9.25 9.83 -2.85
C SER A 54 -8.28 8.69 -2.58
N ALA A 55 -7.12 8.75 -3.23
CA ALA A 55 -6.02 7.82 -3.05
C ALA A 55 -4.76 8.55 -2.60
N SER A 56 -3.92 7.88 -1.80
CA SER A 56 -2.63 8.41 -1.35
C SER A 56 -1.55 7.33 -1.38
N LEU A 57 -0.40 7.63 -1.98
CA LEU A 57 0.77 6.76 -2.05
C LEU A 57 1.70 7.05 -0.87
N LEU A 58 1.86 6.06 0.00
CA LEU A 58 2.66 6.12 1.20
C LEU A 58 3.80 5.11 1.17
N ASP A 59 4.91 5.45 1.80
CA ASP A 59 6.08 4.56 1.88
C ASP A 59 5.90 3.59 3.05
N LEU A 60 6.02 2.29 2.79
CA LEU A 60 5.97 1.26 3.83
C LEU A 60 7.25 1.31 4.68
N PRO A 61 7.15 1.12 6.01
CA PRO A 61 8.33 1.08 6.85
C PRO A 61 9.12 -0.22 6.67
N THR A 62 8.51 -1.25 6.07
CA THR A 62 9.10 -2.57 5.84
C THR A 62 9.17 -2.88 4.36
N VAL A 63 10.26 -3.50 3.91
CA VAL A 63 10.34 -4.12 2.58
C VAL A 63 9.52 -5.40 2.58
N VAL A 64 8.66 -5.57 1.58
CA VAL A 64 7.82 -6.76 1.37
C VAL A 64 8.24 -7.42 0.07
N GLU A 65 8.60 -8.69 0.10
CA GLU A 65 8.99 -9.43 -1.09
C GLU A 65 7.81 -10.25 -1.60
N SER A 66 7.54 -10.18 -2.90
CA SER A 66 6.55 -11.04 -3.56
C SER A 66 7.25 -12.23 -4.20
N TYR A 67 6.64 -13.41 -4.08
CA TYR A 67 7.13 -14.64 -4.66
C TYR A 67 6.03 -15.32 -5.45
N LYS A 68 6.43 -15.99 -6.52
CA LYS A 68 5.58 -16.95 -7.24
C LYS A 68 6.16 -18.35 -7.10
N THR A 69 5.28 -19.34 -7.16
CA THR A 69 5.64 -20.75 -7.10
C THR A 69 4.70 -21.56 -7.97
N TYR A 70 5.16 -22.72 -8.42
CA TYR A 70 4.36 -23.71 -9.14
C TYR A 70 4.04 -24.94 -8.28
N ASP A 71 4.82 -25.18 -7.23
CA ASP A 71 4.81 -26.42 -6.44
C ASP A 71 4.76 -26.18 -4.92
N ASP A 72 4.57 -24.93 -4.50
CA ASP A 72 4.57 -24.45 -3.11
C ASP A 72 5.86 -24.73 -2.31
N ASN A 73 6.93 -25.19 -2.97
CA ASN A 73 8.23 -25.46 -2.34
C ASN A 73 9.29 -24.48 -2.83
N VAL A 74 9.41 -24.31 -4.14
CA VAL A 74 10.39 -23.40 -4.74
C VAL A 74 9.73 -22.04 -4.93
N LEU A 75 10.18 -21.07 -4.14
CA LEU A 75 9.73 -19.68 -4.22
C LEU A 75 10.68 -18.88 -5.12
N ILE A 76 10.13 -18.27 -6.17
CA ILE A 76 10.88 -17.38 -7.05
C ILE A 76 10.46 -15.94 -6.77
N LYS A 77 11.41 -15.13 -6.31
CA LYS A 77 11.18 -13.70 -6.06
C LYS A 77 10.79 -12.99 -7.35
N THR A 78 9.74 -12.17 -7.29
CA THR A 78 9.25 -11.40 -8.45
C THR A 78 9.41 -9.89 -8.27
N ALA A 79 9.23 -9.36 -7.06
CA ALA A 79 9.36 -7.93 -6.79
C ALA A 79 9.70 -7.62 -5.32
N ASP A 80 10.23 -6.43 -5.11
CA ASP A 80 10.35 -5.74 -3.83
C ASP A 80 9.27 -4.66 -3.75
N ILE A 81 8.45 -4.70 -2.72
CA ILE A 81 7.33 -3.79 -2.51
C ILE A 81 7.65 -2.91 -1.29
N GLY A 82 7.81 -1.61 -1.55
CA GLY A 82 8.11 -0.59 -0.54
C GLY A 82 7.01 0.44 -0.35
N GLN A 83 5.88 0.34 -1.07
CA GLN A 83 4.85 1.36 -1.08
C GLN A 83 3.45 0.77 -0.98
N ILE A 84 2.53 1.59 -0.45
CA ILE A 84 1.12 1.28 -0.29
C ILE A 84 0.27 2.45 -0.77
N ILE A 85 -0.74 2.14 -1.58
CA ILE A 85 -1.77 3.09 -1.97
C ILE A 85 -2.97 2.87 -1.06
N THR A 86 -3.33 3.91 -0.31
CA THR A 86 -4.50 3.90 0.57
C THR A 86 -5.63 4.67 -0.08
N VAL A 87 -6.78 4.03 -0.25
CA VAL A 87 -8.02 4.64 -0.70
C VAL A 87 -8.84 5.00 0.53
N THR A 88 -9.31 6.24 0.62
CA THR A 88 -10.05 6.77 1.76
C THR A 88 -11.48 7.16 1.38
N GLU A 89 -12.39 7.13 2.35
CA GLU A 89 -13.77 7.57 2.12
C GLU A 89 -13.88 9.09 2.09
N LYS A 90 -14.99 9.59 1.52
CA LYS A 90 -15.26 11.03 1.49
C LYS A 90 -15.42 11.56 2.93
N GLY A 91 -14.47 12.37 3.37
CA GLY A 91 -14.47 13.01 4.69
C GLY A 91 -13.29 12.60 5.58
N ASP A 92 -12.53 11.58 5.19
CA ASP A 92 -11.28 11.24 5.86
C ASP A 92 -10.19 12.27 5.54
N SER A 93 -9.38 12.60 6.56
CA SER A 93 -8.22 13.48 6.36
C SER A 93 -7.16 12.78 5.50
N VAL A 94 -6.68 13.47 4.47
CA VAL A 94 -5.50 13.03 3.72
C VAL A 94 -4.33 12.85 4.69
N PRO A 95 -3.55 11.76 4.59
CA PRO A 95 -2.38 11.57 5.43
C PRO A 95 -1.41 12.74 5.29
N ASP A 96 -1.07 13.37 6.41
CA ASP A 96 -0.12 14.49 6.46
C ASP A 96 1.35 14.01 6.37
N THR A 97 1.56 12.69 6.50
CA THR A 97 2.89 12.08 6.48
C THR A 97 3.05 11.19 5.25
N VAL A 98 4.20 11.31 4.59
CA VAL A 98 4.60 10.48 3.45
C VAL A 98 4.78 9.01 3.83
N GLU A 99 5.15 8.76 5.08
CA GLU A 99 5.42 7.42 5.58
C GLU A 99 4.19 6.75 6.19
N TYR A 100 3.97 5.49 5.84
CA TYR A 100 2.99 4.64 6.47
C TYR A 100 3.44 4.19 7.87
N ARG A 101 2.55 4.36 8.85
CA ARG A 101 2.89 4.16 10.26
C ARG A 101 3.15 2.69 10.64
N HIS A 102 2.61 1.74 9.88
CA HIS A 102 2.57 0.32 10.26
C HIS A 102 3.19 -0.56 9.17
N GLY A 103 3.72 -1.72 9.53
CA GLY A 103 3.93 -2.79 8.55
C GLY A 103 2.61 -3.47 8.19
N LEU A 104 2.63 -4.35 7.19
CA LEU A 104 1.42 -5.05 6.73
C LEU A 104 0.89 -6.07 7.75
N THR A 105 1.78 -6.70 8.52
CA THR A 105 1.41 -7.77 9.45
C THR A 105 1.14 -7.25 10.87
N PRO A 106 0.24 -7.88 11.64
CA PRO A 106 -0.12 -7.42 12.99
C PRO A 106 1.08 -7.17 13.94
N PRO A 107 2.14 -8.02 13.98
CA PRO A 107 3.31 -7.78 14.83
C PRO A 107 4.11 -6.52 14.49
N MET A 108 3.93 -5.98 13.28
CA MET A 108 4.61 -4.81 12.73
C MET A 108 3.80 -3.51 12.91
N ARG A 109 2.78 -3.52 13.77
CA ARG A 109 2.10 -2.30 14.20
C ARG A 109 3.09 -1.32 14.84
N ASP A 110 3.08 -0.07 14.36
CA ASP A 110 4.03 0.98 14.72
C ASP A 110 5.50 0.57 14.55
N ALA A 111 5.84 -0.12 13.46
CA ALA A 111 7.15 -0.76 13.22
C ALA A 111 8.34 0.14 13.58
N ARG A 112 8.43 1.35 13.02
CA ARG A 112 9.54 2.27 13.30
C ARG A 112 9.69 2.63 14.78
N ARG A 113 8.57 2.83 15.46
CA ARG A 113 8.56 3.25 16.86
C ARG A 113 8.85 2.10 17.82
N ARG A 114 8.35 0.90 17.52
CA ARG A 114 8.34 -0.24 18.45
C ARG A 114 9.36 -1.34 18.15
N ARG A 115 9.79 -1.48 16.90
CA ARG A 115 10.60 -2.62 16.43
C ARG A 115 11.95 -2.20 15.89
N PHE A 116 12.02 -1.07 15.19
CA PHE A 116 13.28 -0.64 14.60
C PHE A 116 14.16 0.02 15.65
N ARG A 117 15.41 -0.43 15.71
CA ARG A 117 16.44 0.22 16.51
C ARG A 117 16.65 1.63 15.95
N ARG A 118 16.62 2.64 16.83
CA ARG A 118 16.97 4.01 16.44
C ARG A 118 18.45 4.09 16.17
N GLU A 119 18.82 4.80 15.11
CA GLU A 119 20.22 5.13 14.89
C GLU A 119 20.69 6.06 16.01
N PRO A 120 21.90 5.85 16.55
CA PRO A 120 22.47 6.79 17.51
C PRO A 120 22.67 8.14 16.82
N ASP A 121 22.26 9.23 17.47
CA ASP A 121 22.51 10.58 16.99
C ASP A 121 24.02 10.79 16.84
N LEU A 122 24.52 10.94 15.61
CA LEU A 122 25.96 11.14 15.35
C LEU A 122 26.54 12.35 16.10
N ASN A 123 25.71 13.34 16.42
CA ASN A 123 26.10 14.50 17.24
C ASN A 123 26.50 14.14 18.67
N VAL A 124 25.99 13.05 19.24
CA VAL A 124 26.36 12.59 20.58
C VAL A 124 27.70 11.85 20.58
N LEU A 125 28.04 11.18 19.47
CA LEU A 125 29.32 10.48 19.29
C LEU A 125 30.50 11.44 19.04
N MET A 126 30.27 12.59 18.39
CA MET A 126 31.31 13.60 18.16
C MET A 126 31.65 14.44 19.41
N ALA A 127 30.77 14.45 20.43
CA ALA A 127 31.01 15.16 21.70
C ALA A 127 31.79 14.32 22.74
N LEU A 128 32.13 13.07 22.41
CA LEU A 128 32.83 12.12 23.28
C LEU A 128 34.27 11.81 22.82
N CYS A 129 34.75 12.48 21.76
CA CYS A 129 36.15 12.50 21.32
C CYS A 129 36.74 13.90 21.54
#